data_AF-A0A9X8YQX1-F1
#
_entry.id   AF-A0A9X8YQX1-F1
#
_cell.length_a   1.000
_cell.length_b   1.000
_cell.length_c   1.000
_cell.angle_alpha   90.00
_cell.angle_beta   90.00
_cell.angle_gamma   90.00
#
_symmetry.space_group_name_H-M   'P 1'
#
loop_
_entity.id
_entity.type
_entity.pdbx_description
1 polymer ?
#
loop_
_entity_poly.entity_id
_entity_poly.type
_entity_poly.pdbx_seq_one_letter_code
_entity_poly.pdbx_strand_id
1 'polypeptide(L)' 'GDTLAAIDLFGIADKISYISTGGGAFLEFVEGKPLPAVVMLEERAKQ' A
#
# COMPACT_ATOMS: atom_id res chain seq x y z
N GLY A 1 7.76 -6.44 -1.59
CA GLY A 1 9.03 -6.28 -2.32
C GLY A 1 9.13 -7.33 -3.39
N ASP A 2 9.12 -8.59 -2.99
CA ASP A 2 9.26 -9.73 -3.91
C ASP A 2 8.13 -9.82 -4.94
N THR A 3 6.90 -9.44 -4.57
CA THR A 3 5.79 -9.33 -5.52
C THR A 3 6.08 -8.33 -6.63
N LEU A 4 6.70 -7.18 -6.33
CA LEU A 4 7.05 -6.19 -7.34
C LEU A 4 8.21 -6.69 -8.21
N ALA A 5 9.19 -7.35 -7.62
CA ALA A 5 10.29 -7.97 -8.35
C ALA A 5 9.79 -9.05 -9.32
N ALA A 6 8.79 -9.85 -8.93
CA ALA A 6 8.17 -10.82 -9.81
C ALA A 6 7.37 -10.15 -10.94
N ILE A 7 6.61 -9.09 -10.63
CA ILE A 7 5.84 -8.34 -11.64
C ILE A 7 6.77 -7.75 -12.72
N ASP A 8 7.91 -7.20 -12.29
CA ASP A 8 8.95 -6.67 -13.18
C ASP A 8 9.59 -7.78 -14.02
N LEU A 9 9.96 -8.90 -13.38
CA LEU A 9 10.54 -10.07 -14.05
C LEU A 9 9.62 -10.64 -15.15
N PHE A 10 8.31 -10.67 -14.91
CA PHE A 10 7.34 -11.19 -15.89
C PHE A 10 6.80 -10.11 -16.83
N GLY A 11 7.17 -8.84 -16.67
CA GLY A 11 6.73 -7.73 -17.51
C GLY A 11 5.21 -7.55 -17.53
N ILE A 12 4.53 -7.82 -16.40
CA ILE A 12 3.06 -7.82 -16.31
C ILE A 12 2.49 -6.59 -15.59
N ALA A 13 3.28 -5.55 -15.38
CA ALA A 13 2.86 -4.35 -14.64
C ALA A 13 1.56 -3.74 -15.20
N ASP A 14 1.46 -3.61 -16.53
CA ASP A 14 0.30 -3.02 -17.21
C ASP A 14 -0.99 -3.87 -17.11
N LYS A 15 -0.88 -5.11 -16.63
CA LYS A 15 -2.01 -6.03 -16.45
C LYS A 15 -2.57 -6.00 -15.03
N ILE A 16 -1.98 -5.21 -14.13
CA ILE A 16 -2.37 -5.15 -12.72
C ILE A 16 -3.03 -3.82 -12.44
N SER A 17 -4.26 -3.85 -11.91
CA SER A 17 -5.06 -2.64 -11.68
C SER A 17 -4.45 -1.67 -10.66
N TYR A 18 -3.72 -2.19 -9.67
CA TYR A 18 -3.06 -1.37 -8.66
C TYR A 18 -1.84 -2.10 -8.08
N ILE A 19 -0.70 -1.43 -8.06
CA ILE A 19 0.54 -1.96 -7.47
C ILE A 19 0.92 -1.09 -6.29
N SER A 20 0.80 -1.64 -5.08
CA SER A 20 1.21 -0.95 -3.85
C SER A 20 2.72 -1.10 -3.63
N THR A 21 3.42 0.03 -3.52
CA THR A 21 4.84 0.09 -3.11
C THR A 21 5.00 0.27 -1.59
N GLY A 22 3.91 0.28 -0.83
CA GLY A 22 3.89 0.61 0.61
C GLY A 22 4.53 -0.42 1.54
N GLY A 23 5.00 -1.56 1.02
CA GLY A 23 5.72 -2.57 1.79
C GLY A 23 4.98 -3.00 3.05
N GLY A 24 5.60 -2.78 4.21
CA GLY A 24 5.01 -3.11 5.53
C GLY A 24 3.74 -2.31 5.85
N ALA A 25 3.65 -1.04 5.45
CA ALA A 25 2.46 -0.22 5.69
C ALA A 25 1.23 -0.75 4.93
N PHE A 26 1.45 -1.35 3.74
CA PHE A 26 0.38 -2.04 3.02
C PHE A 26 -0.10 -3.29 3.76
N LEU A 27 0.82 -4.05 4.37
CA LEU A 27 0.45 -5.22 5.18
C LEU A 27 -0.31 -4.80 6.43
N GLU A 28 0.16 -3.78 7.17
CA GLU A 28 -0.54 -3.25 8.35
C GLU A 28 -1.94 -2.75 8.03
N PHE A 29 -2.11 -2.10 6.87
CA PHE A 29 -3.41 -1.67 6.38
C PHE A 29 -4.35 -2.86 6.10
N VAL A 30 -3.86 -3.92 5.45
CA VAL A 30 -4.63 -5.15 5.17
C VAL A 30 -4.97 -5.90 6.47
N GLU A 31 -4.10 -5.85 7.48
CA GLU A 31 -4.36 -6.38 8.82
C GLU A 31 -5.41 -5.56 9.61
N GLY A 32 -5.86 -4.42 9.08
CA GLY A 32 -6.82 -3.54 9.72
C GLY A 32 -6.23 -2.69 10.85
N LYS A 33 -4.90 -2.55 10.91
CA LYS A 33 -4.23 -1.71 11.91
C LYS A 33 -4.35 -0.23 11.52
N PRO A 34 -4.56 0.67 12.50
CA PRO A 34 -4.56 2.10 12.23
C PRO A 34 -3.16 2.56 11.82
N LEU A 35 -3.06 3.20 10.66
CA LEU A 35 -1.82 3.84 10.22
C LEU A 35 -1.73 5.24 10.86
N PRO A 36 -0.75 5.52 11.74
CA PRO A 36 -0.73 6.76 12.53
C PRO A 36 -0.76 8.03 11.69
N ALA A 37 -0.08 8.01 10.53
CA ALA A 37 -0.07 9.14 9.61
C ALA A 37 -1.46 9.40 8.99
N VAL A 38 -2.20 8.34 8.64
CA VAL A 38 -3.56 8.45 8.09
C VAL A 38 -4.52 8.95 9.16
N VAL A 39 -4.45 8.39 10.38
CA VAL A 39 -5.26 8.83 11.53
C VAL A 39 -5.06 10.33 11.78
N MET A 40 -3.81 10.81 11.79
CA MET A 40 -3.54 12.23 12.01
C MET A 40 -4.19 13.11 10.93
N LEU A 41 -4.20 12.68 9.67
CA LEU A 41 -4.85 13.43 8.59
C LEU A 41 -6.37 13.42 8.72
N GLU A 42 -6.97 12.28 9.08
CA GLU A 42 -8.41 12.16 9.32
C GLU A 42 -8.88 13.06 10.46
N GLU A 43 -8.13 13.11 11.57
CA GLU A 43 -8.46 13.97 12.71
C GLU A 43 -8.38 15.46 12.35
N ARG A 44 -7.45 15.85 11.49
CA ARG A 44 -7.35 17.25 11.01
C ARG A 44 -8.43 17.61 10.00
N ALA A 45 -8.93 16.64 9.22
CA ALA A 45 -10.00 16.87 8.24
C ALA A 45 -11.39 17.02 8.90
N LYS A 46 -11.56 16.55 10.14
CA LYS A 46 -12.81 16.67 10.91
C LYS A 46 -12.94 18.00 11.67
N GLN A 47 -11.84 18.74 11.81
CA GLN A 47 -11.78 20.06 12.46
C GLN A 47 -12.21 21.17 11.51
#